data_AF-A0A655DC54-F1
#
_entry.id   AF-A0A655DC54-F1
#
_cell.length_a   1.000
_cell.length_b   1.000
_cell.length_c   1.000
_cell.angle_alpha   90.00
_cell.angle_beta   90.00
_cell.angle_gamma   90.00
#
_symmetry.space_group_name_H-M   'P 1'
#
loop_
_entity.id
_entity.type
_entity.pdbx_description
1 polymer ?
#
loop_
_entity_poly.entity_id
_entity_poly.type
_entity_poly.pdbx_seq_one_letter_code
_entity_poly.pdbx_strand_id
1 'polypeptide(L)'
;MLGRPHRESAHDPLDGDPATRTQTERGGAERGFTALGADAELDQVIFDGSSFGTATPTGSDEEADYLGIPGLLDAEQMRALLHRRQDEQLRKRAQLQKGATQPATSGASASVHGQLRDLRRELHTLVSIAHHRTGKPHGWIHDELRRRCGGPPIAAATRAQIKARIDALRQLNSERS
;
A
#
# COMPACT_ATOMS: atom_id res chain seq x y z
N MET A 1 35.88 25.83 81.04
CA MET A 1 34.71 25.35 80.27
C MET A 1 34.06 26.57 79.64
N LEU A 2 33.77 26.69 78.34
CA LEU A 2 33.62 25.75 77.23
C LEU A 2 34.10 26.49 75.95
N GLY A 3 34.86 25.82 75.07
CA GLY A 3 35.40 26.42 73.84
C GLY A 3 34.32 26.80 72.84
N ARG A 4 34.57 27.84 72.03
CA ARG A 4 33.71 28.18 70.88
C ARG A 4 33.68 26.97 69.92
N PRO A 5 32.52 26.54 69.41
CA PRO A 5 32.50 25.52 68.38
C PRO A 5 33.11 26.11 67.11
N HIS A 6 34.31 25.62 66.78
CA HIS A 6 34.88 25.77 65.44
C HIS A 6 34.10 24.83 64.53
N ARG A 7 33.12 25.37 63.80
CA ARG A 7 32.59 24.68 62.64
C ARG A 7 33.39 25.21 61.46
N GLU A 8 34.32 24.39 60.96
CA GLU A 8 34.81 24.59 59.59
C GLU A 8 33.56 24.62 58.70
N SER A 9 33.39 25.71 57.95
CA SER A 9 32.40 25.79 56.88
C SER A 9 32.84 24.86 55.77
N ALA A 10 32.68 23.56 56.00
CA ALA A 10 32.72 22.55 54.98
C ALA A 10 31.51 22.80 54.08
N HIS A 11 31.80 23.19 52.84
CA HIS A 11 30.84 23.31 51.75
C HIS A 11 29.94 22.07 51.75
N ASP A 12 28.64 22.24 51.97
CA ASP A 12 27.69 21.13 51.91
C ASP A 12 27.58 20.68 50.45
N PRO A 13 27.80 19.39 50.12
CA PRO A 13 27.63 18.88 48.76
C PRO A 13 26.20 19.01 48.22
N LEU A 14 25.24 19.40 49.07
CA LEU A 14 23.82 19.58 48.74
C LEU A 14 23.44 21.02 48.33
N ASP A 15 24.34 22.00 48.44
CA ASP A 15 24.09 23.39 48.03
C ASP A 15 24.19 23.63 46.50
N GLY A 16 24.42 22.57 45.72
CA GLY A 16 24.41 22.65 44.26
C GLY A 16 22.98 22.70 43.72
N ASP A 17 22.63 23.79 43.03
CA ASP A 17 21.37 23.94 42.30
C ASP A 17 21.15 22.72 41.36
N PRO A 18 20.08 21.90 41.54
CA PRO A 18 19.85 20.74 40.71
C PRO A 18 19.60 21.10 39.24
N ALA A 19 19.33 22.37 38.92
CA ALA A 19 19.06 22.85 37.57
C ALA A 19 20.29 22.83 36.65
N THR A 20 21.52 22.74 37.18
CA THR A 20 22.75 22.75 36.37
C THR A 20 23.27 21.36 35.99
N ARG A 21 22.53 20.28 36.32
CA ARG A 21 22.91 18.92 35.90
C ARG A 21 22.61 18.68 34.43
N THR A 22 23.60 18.87 33.58
CA THR A 22 23.58 18.37 32.20
C THR A 22 23.68 16.84 32.24
N GLN A 23 22.54 16.17 32.05
CA GLN A 23 22.53 14.72 31.82
C GLN A 23 22.96 14.45 30.38
N THR A 24 24.24 14.14 30.19
CA THR A 24 24.74 13.62 28.91
C THR A 24 24.61 12.10 28.94
N GLU A 25 23.82 11.54 28.04
CA GLU A 25 23.73 10.08 27.88
C GLU A 25 25.12 9.50 27.58
N ARG A 26 25.44 8.38 28.23
CA ARG A 26 26.74 7.72 28.10
C ARG A 26 26.85 7.18 26.67
N GLY A 27 27.73 7.79 25.87
CA GLY A 27 27.89 7.61 24.43
C GLY A 27 27.53 6.22 23.91
N GLY A 28 26.35 6.11 23.32
CA GLY A 28 25.99 4.95 22.51
C GLY A 28 26.89 4.92 21.30
N ALA A 29 27.51 3.76 21.06
CA ALA A 29 28.36 3.44 19.91
C ALA A 29 27.97 4.25 18.67
N GLU A 30 28.96 4.91 18.05
CA GLU A 30 28.79 5.66 16.81
C GLU A 30 27.93 4.86 15.84
N ARG A 31 26.64 5.22 15.77
CA ARG A 31 25.70 4.57 14.86
C ARG A 31 26.10 5.07 13.48
N GLY A 32 26.91 4.29 12.77
CA GLY A 32 27.34 4.60 11.42
C GLY A 32 26.13 5.03 10.59
N PHE A 33 26.12 6.29 10.16
CA PHE A 33 25.05 6.82 9.33
C PHE A 33 25.05 6.06 8.00
N THR A 34 23.97 5.33 7.73
CA THR A 34 23.77 4.65 6.46
C THR A 34 22.62 5.35 5.75
N ALA A 35 22.93 6.07 4.67
CA ALA A 35 21.90 6.68 3.85
C ALA A 35 21.14 5.58 3.10
N LEU A 36 19.84 5.44 3.37
CA LEU A 36 18.95 4.63 2.56
C LEU A 36 18.40 5.51 1.44
N GLY A 37 18.45 5.03 0.21
CA GLY A 37 17.79 5.70 -0.91
C GLY A 37 16.28 5.74 -0.70
N ALA A 38 15.65 6.87 -1.01
CA ALA A 38 14.20 7.03 -1.01
C ALA A 38 13.76 7.37 -2.42
N ASP A 39 12.85 6.56 -2.96
CA ASP A 39 12.17 6.81 -4.23
C ASP A 39 10.68 6.98 -3.92
N ALA A 40 10.02 7.93 -4.59
CA ALA A 40 8.62 8.25 -4.36
C ALA A 40 7.95 8.65 -5.67
N GLU A 41 6.85 7.96 -5.99
CA GLU A 41 5.99 8.28 -7.13
C GLU A 41 4.73 9.00 -6.63
N LEU A 42 4.29 10.04 -7.35
CA LEU A 42 3.07 10.79 -7.02
C LEU A 42 1.88 10.28 -7.83
N ASP A 43 0.86 9.75 -7.15
CA ASP A 43 -0.35 9.22 -7.78
C ASP A 43 -1.32 10.34 -8.24
N GLN A 44 -1.33 11.50 -7.55
CA GLN A 44 -2.35 12.54 -7.75
C GLN A 44 -1.84 13.95 -7.47
N VAL A 45 -2.30 14.91 -8.28
CA VAL A 45 -2.09 16.35 -8.09
C VAL A 45 -3.41 17.06 -7.77
N ILE A 46 -3.38 17.99 -6.82
CA ILE A 46 -4.51 18.83 -6.47
C ILE A 46 -4.32 20.21 -7.08
N PHE A 47 -5.31 20.66 -7.87
CA PHE A 47 -5.35 22.00 -8.47
C PHE A 47 -6.75 22.60 -8.31
N ASP A 48 -6.84 23.81 -7.77
CA ASP A 48 -8.09 24.55 -7.56
C ASP A 48 -9.20 23.73 -6.84
N GLY A 49 -8.82 23.04 -5.76
CA GLY A 49 -9.70 22.16 -4.98
C GLY A 49 -10.14 20.88 -5.69
N SER A 50 -9.72 20.67 -6.94
CA SER A 50 -9.98 19.48 -7.74
C SER A 50 -8.76 18.57 -7.76
N SER A 51 -8.99 17.26 -7.86
CA SER A 51 -7.94 16.25 -7.70
C SER A 51 -7.77 15.45 -8.99
N PHE A 52 -6.58 15.48 -9.57
CA PHE A 52 -6.24 14.94 -10.88
C PHE A 52 -5.23 13.80 -10.76
N GLY A 53 -5.64 12.57 -11.10
CA GLY A 53 -4.78 11.38 -11.01
C GLY A 53 -3.79 11.32 -12.16
N THR A 54 -2.50 11.17 -11.84
CA THR A 54 -1.37 11.11 -12.77
C THR A 54 -0.73 9.75 -12.77
N ALA A 55 -1.53 8.70 -12.94
CA ALA A 55 -1.07 7.32 -13.04
C ALA A 55 -0.39 7.04 -14.41
N THR A 56 0.57 7.87 -14.80
CA THR A 56 1.50 7.60 -15.90
C THR A 56 2.84 7.21 -15.26
N PRO A 57 3.46 6.08 -15.66
CA PRO A 57 4.77 5.69 -15.14
C PRO A 57 5.82 6.76 -15.40
N THR A 58 6.67 7.04 -14.41
CA THR A 58 7.84 7.91 -14.55
C THR A 58 8.75 7.40 -15.68
N GLY A 59 9.13 8.27 -16.61
CA GLY A 59 9.94 7.96 -17.80
C GLY A 59 9.15 7.66 -19.08
N SER A 60 7.82 7.81 -19.08
CA SER A 60 7.02 7.73 -20.32
C SER A 60 7.17 9.02 -21.14
N ASP A 61 7.11 8.93 -22.48
CA ASP A 61 7.02 10.10 -23.37
C ASP A 61 5.87 11.05 -23.00
N GLU A 62 4.86 10.55 -22.27
CA GLU A 62 3.73 11.31 -21.73
C GLU A 62 4.09 12.23 -20.52
N GLU A 63 5.29 12.12 -19.95
CA GLU A 63 5.81 12.95 -18.86
C GLU A 63 6.46 14.26 -19.36
N ALA A 64 7.00 14.29 -20.57
CA ALA A 64 7.72 15.47 -21.10
C ALA A 64 6.82 16.70 -21.26
N ASP A 65 5.53 16.50 -21.51
CA ASP A 65 4.53 17.57 -21.62
C ASP A 65 4.01 18.06 -20.24
N TYR A 66 4.41 17.40 -19.14
CA TYR A 66 3.81 17.57 -17.82
C TYR A 66 4.26 18.84 -17.09
N LEU A 67 5.45 19.34 -17.39
CA LEU A 67 6.00 20.55 -16.77
C LEU A 67 6.58 21.44 -17.85
N GLY A 68 5.68 22.05 -18.63
CA GLY A 68 6.01 23.25 -19.39
C GLY A 68 6.67 24.28 -18.48
N ILE A 69 7.64 25.01 -19.04
CA ILE A 69 8.43 26.04 -18.34
C ILE A 69 7.47 26.94 -17.52
N PRO A 70 7.69 27.10 -16.21
CA PRO A 70 6.78 27.85 -15.35
C PRO A 70 6.61 29.29 -15.86
N GLY A 71 5.37 29.74 -16.05
CA GLY A 71 5.02 31.09 -16.49
C GLY A 71 4.32 31.23 -17.85
N LEU A 72 4.09 30.12 -18.58
CA LEU A 72 3.42 30.18 -19.89
C LEU A 72 1.89 30.02 -19.83
N LEU A 73 1.38 29.28 -18.83
CA LEU A 73 -0.03 28.94 -18.72
C LEU A 73 -0.67 29.72 -17.58
N ASP A 74 -1.81 30.36 -17.87
CA ASP A 74 -2.71 30.87 -16.84
C ASP A 74 -3.46 29.73 -16.13
N ALA A 75 -4.04 30.00 -14.96
CA ALA A 75 -4.78 29.03 -14.16
C ALA A 75 -5.94 28.37 -14.93
N GLU A 76 -6.64 29.12 -15.78
CA GLU A 76 -7.71 28.56 -16.62
C GLU A 76 -7.16 27.57 -17.65
N GLN A 77 -6.00 27.87 -18.24
CA GLN A 77 -5.37 27.03 -19.25
C GLN A 77 -4.81 25.74 -18.63
N MET A 78 -4.26 25.82 -17.42
CA MET A 78 -3.85 24.65 -16.65
C MET A 78 -5.05 23.75 -16.32
N ARG A 79 -6.17 24.33 -15.90
CA ARG A 79 -7.42 23.60 -15.64
C ARG A 79 -7.94 22.88 -16.88
N ALA A 80 -7.98 23.57 -18.02
CA ALA A 80 -8.44 23.00 -19.29
C ALA A 80 -7.57 21.81 -19.73
N LEU A 81 -6.24 21.92 -19.58
CA LEU A 81 -5.29 20.85 -19.89
C LEU A 81 -5.50 19.63 -18.99
N LEU A 82 -5.61 19.83 -17.67
CA LEU A 82 -5.82 18.76 -16.70
C LEU A 82 -7.14 18.02 -16.94
N HIS A 83 -8.23 18.74 -17.25
CA HIS A 83 -9.52 18.13 -17.60
C HIS A 83 -9.45 17.32 -18.90
N ARG A 84 -8.87 17.88 -19.96
CA ARG A 84 -8.72 17.19 -21.24
C ARG A 84 -7.94 15.88 -21.08
N ARG A 85 -6.87 15.89 -20.28
CA ARG A 85 -6.05 14.69 -20.02
C ARG A 85 -6.81 13.65 -19.20
N GLN A 86 -7.61 14.07 -18.21
CA GLN A 86 -8.49 13.17 -17.48
C GLN A 86 -9.48 12.48 -18.43
N ASP A 87 -10.08 13.22 -19.35
CA ASP A 87 -10.99 12.66 -20.36
C ASP A 87 -10.26 11.71 -21.31
N GLU A 88 -9.04 12.05 -21.76
CA GLU A 88 -8.22 11.18 -22.59
C GLU A 88 -7.81 9.89 -21.86
N GLN A 89 -7.47 9.97 -20.57
CA GLN A 89 -7.18 8.80 -19.73
C GLN A 89 -8.42 7.92 -19.54
N LEU A 90 -9.58 8.52 -19.27
CA LEU A 90 -10.85 7.79 -19.17
C LEU A 90 -11.23 7.15 -20.51
N ARG A 91 -11.01 7.83 -21.63
CA ARG A 91 -11.23 7.30 -22.98
C ARG A 91 -10.25 6.17 -23.31
N LYS A 92 -8.96 6.31 -23.03
CA LYS A 92 -7.96 5.23 -23.18
C LYS A 92 -8.34 4.01 -22.35
N ARG A 93 -8.71 4.20 -21.07
CA ARG A 93 -9.21 3.11 -20.20
C ARG A 93 -10.49 2.47 -20.75
N ALA A 94 -11.43 3.27 -21.25
CA ALA A 94 -12.66 2.76 -21.86
C ALA A 94 -12.40 2.02 -23.17
N GLN A 95 -11.40 2.44 -23.97
CA GLN A 95 -10.97 1.74 -25.19
C GLN A 95 -10.25 0.43 -24.85
N LEU A 96 -9.37 0.43 -23.84
CA LEU A 96 -8.74 -0.78 -23.29
C LEU A 96 -9.80 -1.77 -22.75
N GLN A 97 -10.87 -1.27 -22.13
CA GLN A 97 -11.99 -2.10 -21.65
C GLN A 97 -12.92 -2.57 -22.78
N LYS A 98 -13.17 -1.75 -23.82
CA LYS A 98 -13.97 -2.15 -24.99
C LYS A 98 -13.23 -3.10 -25.95
N GLY A 99 -11.90 -3.13 -25.91
CA GLY A 99 -11.08 -4.16 -26.58
C GLY A 99 -11.11 -5.52 -25.87
N ALA A 100 -11.67 -5.62 -24.65
CA ALA A 100 -11.69 -6.83 -23.85
C ALA A 100 -12.80 -7.84 -24.21
N THR A 101 -13.56 -7.63 -25.30
CA THR A 101 -14.43 -8.65 -25.92
C THR A 101 -13.68 -9.62 -26.84
N GLN A 102 -12.38 -9.48 -27.00
CA GLN A 102 -11.51 -10.55 -27.48
C GLN A 102 -10.58 -10.98 -26.36
N PRO A 103 -10.32 -12.30 -26.17
CA PRO A 103 -9.45 -12.80 -25.12
C PRO A 103 -7.99 -12.49 -25.47
N ALA A 104 -7.58 -11.23 -25.29
CA ALA A 104 -6.21 -10.80 -25.47
C ALA A 104 -5.44 -11.06 -24.17
N THR A 105 -4.75 -12.19 -24.18
CA THR A 105 -3.61 -12.48 -23.33
C THR A 105 -2.50 -11.44 -23.57
N SER A 106 -2.49 -10.36 -22.80
CA SER A 106 -1.35 -9.41 -22.71
C SER A 106 -1.30 -8.89 -21.28
N GLY A 107 -0.31 -9.20 -20.45
CA GLY A 107 1.11 -9.17 -20.81
C GLY A 107 1.84 -8.03 -20.08
N ALA A 108 1.15 -7.19 -19.30
CA ALA A 108 1.80 -6.62 -18.13
C ALA A 108 2.12 -7.83 -17.25
N SER A 109 3.41 -8.10 -17.00
CA SER A 109 3.83 -9.09 -16.01
C SER A 109 3.07 -8.72 -14.74
N ALA A 110 1.96 -9.42 -14.50
CA ALA A 110 1.14 -9.19 -13.34
C ALA A 110 2.11 -9.41 -12.20
N SER A 111 2.47 -8.33 -11.51
CA SER A 111 3.31 -8.42 -10.33
C SER A 111 2.76 -9.57 -9.49
N VAL A 112 3.60 -10.32 -8.78
CA VAL A 112 3.14 -11.49 -8.00
C VAL A 112 1.90 -11.15 -7.14
N HIS A 113 1.81 -9.89 -6.71
CA HIS A 113 0.65 -9.26 -6.06
C HIS A 113 -0.61 -9.16 -6.95
N GLY A 114 -0.50 -8.70 -8.19
CA GLY A 114 -1.60 -8.68 -9.16
C GLY A 114 -2.18 -10.08 -9.44
N GLN A 115 -1.31 -11.07 -9.67
CA GLN A 115 -1.75 -12.46 -9.88
C GLN A 115 -2.50 -13.01 -8.66
N LEU A 116 -2.05 -12.67 -7.45
CA LEU A 116 -2.71 -13.09 -6.21
C LEU A 116 -4.09 -12.45 -6.06
N ARG A 117 -4.23 -11.17 -6.44
CA ARG A 117 -5.51 -10.45 -6.41
C ARG A 117 -6.52 -11.10 -7.36
N ASP A 118 -6.09 -11.43 -8.57
CA ASP A 118 -6.96 -12.03 -9.58
C ASP A 118 -7.44 -13.42 -9.16
N LEU A 119 -6.54 -14.25 -8.60
CA LEU A 119 -6.91 -15.56 -8.04
C LEU A 119 -7.90 -15.44 -6.87
N ARG A 120 -7.74 -14.45 -5.98
CA ARG A 120 -8.72 -14.21 -4.90
C ARG A 120 -10.09 -13.83 -5.48
N ARG A 121 -10.12 -12.99 -6.52
CA ARG A 121 -11.35 -12.58 -7.18
C ARG A 121 -12.05 -13.75 -7.87
N GLU A 122 -11.28 -14.62 -8.53
CA GLU A 122 -11.79 -15.85 -9.13
C GLU A 122 -12.39 -16.77 -8.07
N LEU A 123 -11.66 -17.02 -6.97
CA LEU A 123 -12.15 -17.84 -5.87
C LEU A 123 -13.44 -17.27 -5.27
N HIS A 124 -13.52 -15.96 -5.01
CA HIS A 124 -14.74 -15.33 -4.48
C HIS A 124 -15.93 -15.47 -5.43
N THR A 125 -15.70 -15.32 -6.73
CA THR A 125 -16.74 -15.51 -7.76
C THR A 125 -17.28 -16.94 -7.73
N LEU A 126 -16.40 -17.93 -7.71
CA LEU A 126 -16.80 -19.34 -7.66
C LEU A 126 -17.53 -19.69 -6.35
N VAL A 127 -17.12 -19.10 -5.23
CA VAL A 127 -17.81 -19.30 -3.94
C VAL A 127 -19.21 -18.71 -3.98
N SER A 128 -19.40 -17.53 -4.57
CA SER A 128 -20.73 -16.93 -4.76
C SER A 128 -21.64 -17.83 -5.61
N ILE A 129 -21.11 -18.36 -6.73
CA ILE A 129 -21.85 -19.32 -7.57
C ILE A 129 -22.21 -20.58 -6.77
N ALA A 130 -21.26 -21.14 -6.01
CA ALA A 130 -21.50 -22.31 -5.17
C ALA A 130 -22.52 -22.04 -4.04
N HIS A 131 -22.51 -20.84 -3.44
CA HIS A 131 -23.49 -20.40 -2.45
C HIS A 131 -24.89 -20.38 -3.06
N HIS A 132 -25.07 -19.72 -4.21
CA HIS A 132 -26.37 -19.67 -4.88
C HIS A 132 -26.89 -21.04 -5.29
N ARG A 133 -26.00 -21.96 -5.67
CA ARG A 133 -26.39 -23.32 -6.07
C ARG A 133 -26.69 -24.25 -4.89
N THR A 134 -25.97 -24.12 -3.77
CA THR A 134 -26.07 -25.04 -2.64
C THR A 134 -26.86 -24.52 -1.44
N GLY A 135 -27.15 -23.21 -1.41
CA GLY A 135 -27.79 -22.53 -0.28
C GLY A 135 -26.92 -22.40 0.98
N LYS A 136 -25.66 -22.85 0.93
CA LYS A 136 -24.75 -22.83 2.09
C LYS A 136 -24.08 -21.48 2.23
N PRO A 137 -23.93 -20.94 3.45
CA PRO A 137 -23.31 -19.64 3.65
C PRO A 137 -21.84 -19.63 3.22
N HIS A 138 -21.36 -18.47 2.76
CA HIS A 138 -19.99 -18.28 2.26
C HIS A 138 -18.91 -18.80 3.24
N GLY A 139 -19.08 -18.51 4.53
CA GLY A 139 -18.15 -18.98 5.57
C GLY A 139 -18.04 -20.51 5.65
N TRP A 140 -19.15 -21.22 5.51
CA TRP A 140 -19.17 -22.69 5.48
C TRP A 140 -18.40 -23.23 4.27
N ILE A 141 -18.56 -22.62 3.10
CA ILE A 141 -17.85 -23.02 1.87
C ILE A 141 -16.35 -22.79 2.04
N HIS A 142 -15.94 -21.64 2.58
CA HIS A 142 -14.53 -21.37 2.86
C HIS A 142 -13.93 -22.33 3.88
N ASP A 143 -14.66 -22.69 4.94
CA ASP A 143 -14.22 -23.66 5.94
C ASP A 143 -14.10 -25.07 5.37
N GLU A 144 -15.02 -25.49 4.50
CA GLU A 144 -14.93 -26.77 3.79
C GLU A 144 -13.72 -26.81 2.84
N LEU A 145 -13.47 -25.74 2.08
CA LEU A 145 -12.28 -25.64 1.23
C LEU A 145 -10.99 -25.64 2.06
N ARG A 146 -10.99 -24.99 3.24
CA ARG A 146 -9.86 -25.03 4.17
C ARG A 146 -9.66 -26.41 4.77
N ARG A 147 -10.74 -27.17 5.01
CA ARG A 147 -10.66 -28.57 5.48
C ARG A 147 -10.06 -29.50 4.44
N ARG A 148 -10.42 -29.34 3.16
CA ARG A 148 -9.91 -30.19 2.06
C ARG A 148 -8.48 -29.85 1.64
N CYS A 149 -8.17 -28.56 1.49
CA CYS A 149 -6.87 -28.11 0.99
C CYS A 149 -5.86 -27.77 2.10
N GLY A 150 -6.33 -27.58 3.33
CA GLY A 150 -5.52 -27.09 4.44
C GLY A 150 -5.16 -25.60 4.34
N GLY A 151 -4.27 -25.18 5.24
CA GLY A 151 -3.61 -23.88 5.22
C GLY A 151 -4.36 -22.70 5.89
N PRO A 152 -3.74 -21.50 5.88
CA PRO A 152 -4.24 -20.30 6.56
C PRO A 152 -5.47 -19.69 5.87
N PRO A 153 -6.18 -18.73 6.49
CA PRO A 153 -7.29 -18.01 5.85
C PRO A 153 -6.85 -17.32 4.55
N ILE A 154 -7.80 -17.04 3.63
CA ILE A 154 -7.53 -16.49 2.28
C ILE A 154 -6.63 -15.24 2.29
N ALA A 155 -6.78 -14.38 3.31
CA ALA A 155 -5.98 -13.17 3.45
C ALA A 155 -4.47 -13.48 3.54
N ALA A 156 -4.10 -14.56 4.23
CA ALA A 156 -2.73 -15.02 4.43
C ALA A 156 -2.34 -16.22 3.54
N ALA A 157 -3.23 -16.66 2.65
CA ALA A 157 -2.98 -17.81 1.79
C ALA A 157 -2.01 -17.48 0.65
N THR A 158 -1.11 -18.42 0.36
CA THR A 158 -0.18 -18.31 -0.76
C THR A 158 -0.88 -18.57 -2.10
N ARG A 159 -0.25 -18.15 -3.20
CA ARG A 159 -0.75 -18.37 -4.56
C ARG A 159 -1.12 -19.84 -4.84
N ALA A 160 -0.27 -20.78 -4.42
CA ALA A 160 -0.50 -22.21 -4.62
C ALA A 160 -1.72 -22.70 -3.82
N GLN A 161 -1.91 -22.22 -2.59
CA GLN A 161 -3.05 -22.56 -1.76
C GLN A 161 -4.37 -22.02 -2.32
N ILE A 162 -4.38 -20.81 -2.89
CA ILE A 162 -5.58 -20.25 -3.52
C ILE A 162 -5.95 -21.02 -4.79
N LYS A 163 -4.96 -21.40 -5.62
CA LYS A 163 -5.19 -22.27 -6.78
C LYS A 163 -5.77 -23.62 -6.37
N ALA A 164 -5.16 -24.29 -5.39
CA ALA A 164 -5.67 -25.58 -4.90
C ALA A 164 -7.12 -25.48 -4.39
N ARG A 165 -7.51 -24.37 -3.76
CA ARG A 165 -8.90 -24.12 -3.33
C ARG A 165 -9.85 -23.91 -4.50
N ILE A 166 -9.42 -23.21 -5.55
CA ILE A 166 -10.20 -23.04 -6.79
C ILE A 166 -10.46 -24.40 -7.43
N ASP A 167 -9.42 -25.23 -7.56
CA ASP A 167 -9.53 -26.56 -8.16
C ASP A 167 -10.45 -27.48 -7.33
N ALA A 168 -10.29 -27.50 -6.01
CA ALA A 168 -11.15 -28.25 -5.11
C ALA A 168 -12.62 -27.78 -5.18
N LEU A 169 -12.86 -26.47 -5.31
CA LEU A 169 -14.22 -25.94 -5.46
C LEU A 169 -14.86 -26.32 -6.79
N ARG A 170 -14.07 -26.36 -7.87
CA ARG A 170 -14.53 -26.83 -9.19
C ARG A 170 -14.92 -28.32 -9.15
N GLN A 171 -14.11 -29.15 -8.49
CA GLN A 171 -14.41 -30.58 -8.28
C GLN A 171 -15.68 -30.79 -7.44
N LEU A 172 -15.78 -30.08 -6.31
CA LEU A 172 -17.00 -30.01 -5.49
C LEU A 172 -18.22 -29.61 -6.31
N ASN A 173 -18.02 -28.70 -7.27
CA ASN A 173 -19.09 -28.24 -8.10
C ASN A 173 -19.56 -29.30 -9.09
N SER A 174 -18.63 -30.02 -9.74
CA SER A 174 -18.94 -31.12 -10.66
C SER A 174 -19.53 -32.35 -9.98
N GLU A 175 -19.08 -32.71 -8.77
CA GLU A 175 -19.59 -33.86 -8.01
C GLU A 175 -21.07 -33.72 -7.62
N ARG A 176 -21.56 -32.48 -7.62
CA ARG A 176 -22.90 -32.12 -7.13
C ARG A 176 -23.82 -31.58 -8.23
N SER A 177 -23.34 -31.59 -9.49
CA SER A 177 -24.19 -31.30 -10.66
C SER A 177 -24.82 -32.57 -11.18
#